data_AF-A0A0C6E654-F1
#
_entry.id   AF-A0A0C6E654-F1
#
_cell.length_a   1.000
_cell.length_b   1.000
_cell.length_c   1.000
_cell.angle_alpha   90.00
_cell.angle_beta   90.00
_cell.angle_gamma   90.00
#
_symmetry.space_group_name_H-M   'P 1'
#
loop_
_entity.id
_entity.type
_entity.pdbx_description
1 polymer ?
#
loop_
_entity_poly.entity_id
_entity_poly.type
_entity_poly.pdbx_seq_one_letter_code
_entity_poly.pdbx_strand_id
1 'polypeptide(L)'
;MFNINIDEQEARELLEQAINARVEELVKEKYFMTYKELANYLNLSKPTIEELLINNGMKYYMVGSTYRFKKSDVDEFMEQLTAHMNIQNNDFKQVNIKKLLEVKQ
;
A
#
# COMPACT_ATOMS: atom_id res chain seq x y z
N MET A 1 14.53 47.98 20.94
CA MET A 1 14.54 46.52 21.10
C MET A 1 13.25 45.99 20.50
N PHE A 2 13.34 45.12 19.50
CA PHE A 2 12.16 44.48 18.92
C PHE A 2 11.84 43.23 19.73
N ASN A 3 10.72 43.24 20.46
CA ASN A 3 10.16 42.06 21.11
C ASN A 3 9.41 41.26 20.05
N ILE A 4 10.06 40.23 19.51
CA ILE A 4 9.39 39.23 18.67
C ILE A 4 8.71 38.26 19.64
N ASN A 5 7.43 38.50 19.94
CA ASN A 5 6.57 37.45 20.50
C ASN A 5 6.28 36.51 19.34
N ILE A 6 7.12 35.49 19.19
CA ILE A 6 6.78 34.37 18.32
C ILE A 6 5.57 33.70 18.98
N ASP A 7 4.42 33.79 18.32
CA ASP A 7 3.25 33.03 18.71
C ASP A 7 3.62 31.55 18.58
N GLU A 8 3.72 30.88 19.72
CA GLU A 8 4.16 29.50 19.83
C GLU A 8 3.27 28.55 19.01
N GLN A 9 2.03 28.96 18.74
CA GLN A 9 1.09 28.25 17.88
C GLN A 9 1.48 28.37 16.40
N GLU A 10 1.81 29.57 15.93
CA GLU A 10 2.19 29.82 14.53
C GLU A 10 3.49 29.09 14.16
N ALA A 11 4.45 29.05 15.08
CA ALA A 11 5.69 28.28 14.91
C ALA A 11 5.44 26.76 14.82
N ARG A 12 4.46 26.25 15.57
CA ARG A 12 4.10 24.84 15.59
C ARG A 12 3.38 24.41 14.31
N GLU A 13 2.47 25.24 13.81
CA GLU A 13 1.77 24.99 12.55
C GLU A 13 2.74 24.94 11.36
N LEU A 14 3.70 25.87 11.28
CA LEU A 14 4.72 25.89 10.24
C LEU A 14 5.64 24.65 10.31
N LEU A 15 6.01 24.21 11.51
CA LEU A 15 6.79 22.99 11.72
C LEU A 15 5.99 21.74 11.32
N GLU A 16 4.71 21.67 11.67
CA GLU A 16 3.84 20.55 11.36
C GLU A 16 3.62 20.43 9.84
N GLN A 17 3.43 21.55 9.14
CA GLN A 17 3.36 21.59 7.68
C GLN A 17 4.67 21.12 7.02
N ALA A 18 5.82 21.59 7.52
CA ALA A 18 7.13 21.19 6.98
C ALA A 18 7.43 19.70 7.22
N ILE A 19 7.03 19.17 8.37
CA ILE A 19 7.14 17.73 8.69
C ILE A 19 6.23 16.93 7.76
N ASN A 20 4.96 17.32 7.62
CA ASN A 20 3.99 16.61 6.78
C ASN A 20 4.42 16.59 5.31
N ALA A 21 4.89 17.71 4.76
CA ALA A 21 5.39 17.79 3.39
C ALA A 21 6.57 16.83 3.16
N ARG A 22 7.52 16.77 4.10
CA ARG A 22 8.68 15.88 3.99
C ARG A 22 8.30 14.41 4.15
N VAL A 23 7.31 14.11 5.00
CA VAL A 23 6.76 12.76 5.16
C VAL A 23 6.04 12.32 3.88
N GLU A 24 5.25 13.19 3.26
CA GLU A 24 4.59 12.90 1.97
C GLU A 24 5.59 12.65 0.84
N GLU A 25 6.69 13.40 0.79
CA GLU A 25 7.78 13.18 -0.17
C GLU A 25 8.48 11.82 0.06
N LEU A 26 8.81 11.48 1.31
CA LEU A 26 9.45 10.20 1.63
C LEU A 26 8.53 9.00 1.38
N VAL A 27 7.21 9.16 1.53
CA VAL A 27 6.21 8.14 1.17
C VAL A 27 6.15 7.92 -0.34
N LYS A 28 6.45 8.93 -1.16
CA LYS A 28 6.56 8.80 -2.62
C LYS A 28 7.82 8.03 -3.06
N GLU A 29 8.88 8.01 -2.26
CA GLU A 29 10.19 7.47 -2.68
C GLU A 29 10.33 5.94 -2.63
N LYS A 30 9.51 5.20 -1.86
CA LYS A 30 9.50 3.72 -1.93
C LYS A 30 8.52 3.22 -2.97
N TYR A 31 8.86 3.43 -4.24
CA TYR A 31 8.06 2.99 -5.38
C TYR A 31 7.88 1.46 -5.42
N PHE A 32 8.90 0.71 -4.99
CA PHE A 32 8.89 -0.75 -4.95
C PHE A 32 9.15 -1.29 -3.54
N MET A 33 8.37 -2.29 -3.16
CA MET A 33 8.50 -3.08 -1.94
C MET A 33 9.14 -4.43 -2.25
N THR A 34 10.01 -4.87 -1.37
CA THR A 34 10.47 -6.26 -1.32
C THR A 34 9.34 -7.17 -0.84
N TYR A 35 9.52 -8.47 -1.00
CA TYR A 35 8.59 -9.47 -0.47
C TYR A 35 8.37 -9.30 1.05
N LYS A 36 9.43 -9.05 1.81
CA LYS A 36 9.33 -8.86 3.28
C LYS A 36 8.53 -7.60 3.62
N GLU A 37 8.75 -6.52 2.87
CA GLU A 37 7.99 -5.28 3.06
C GLU A 37 6.52 -5.47 2.70
N LEU A 38 6.21 -6.19 1.62
CA LEU A 38 4.82 -6.52 1.26
C LEU A 38 4.12 -7.35 2.35
N ALA A 39 4.79 -8.38 2.87
CA ALA A 39 4.29 -9.21 3.96
C ALA A 39 3.95 -8.38 5.20
N ASN A 40 4.83 -7.45 5.57
CA ASN A 40 4.57 -6.53 6.66
C ASN A 40 3.47 -5.52 6.33
N TYR A 41 3.43 -5.02 5.09
CA TYR A 41 2.48 -4.00 4.65
C TYR A 41 1.03 -4.51 4.68
N LEU A 42 0.80 -5.71 4.16
CA LEU A 42 -0.52 -6.33 4.15
C LEU A 42 -0.81 -7.14 5.42
N ASN A 43 0.18 -7.27 6.31
CA ASN A 43 0.13 -8.15 7.49
C ASN A 43 -0.23 -9.60 7.12
N LEU A 44 0.38 -10.13 6.07
CA LEU A 44 0.15 -11.47 5.53
C LEU A 44 1.41 -12.32 5.58
N SER A 45 1.24 -13.62 5.79
CA SER A 45 2.35 -14.57 5.69
C SER A 45 2.77 -14.76 4.22
N LYS A 46 4.02 -15.19 3.99
CA LYS A 46 4.51 -15.42 2.63
C LYS A 46 3.67 -16.44 1.85
N PRO A 47 3.32 -17.62 2.42
CA PRO A 47 2.48 -18.58 1.70
C PRO A 47 1.15 -17.96 1.25
N THR A 48 0.54 -17.14 2.11
CA THR A 48 -0.71 -16.44 1.80
C THR A 48 -0.56 -15.44 0.66
N ILE A 49 0.56 -14.71 0.58
CA ILE A 49 0.84 -13.78 -0.52
C ILE A 49 1.00 -14.52 -1.85
N GLU A 50 1.73 -15.64 -1.87
CA GLU A 50 1.88 -16.42 -3.10
C GLU A 50 0.53 -16.97 -3.58
N GLU A 51 -0.21 -17.60 -2.66
CA GLU A 51 -1.46 -18.27 -2.97
C GLU A 51 -2.59 -17.30 -3.34
N LEU A 52 -2.76 -16.23 -2.55
CA LEU A 52 -3.92 -15.34 -2.69
C LEU A 52 -3.65 -14.16 -3.61
N LEU A 53 -2.43 -13.66 -3.69
CA LEU A 53 -2.15 -12.45 -4.47
C LEU A 53 -1.45 -12.77 -5.78
N ILE A 54 -0.26 -13.39 -5.72
CA ILE A 54 0.56 -13.65 -6.91
C ILE A 54 -0.15 -14.62 -7.85
N ASN A 55 -0.62 -15.75 -7.34
CA ASN A 55 -1.31 -16.76 -8.15
C ASN A 55 -2.62 -16.24 -8.75
N ASN A 56 -3.23 -15.21 -8.16
CA ASN A 56 -4.45 -14.58 -8.64
C ASN A 56 -4.21 -13.33 -9.51
N GLY A 57 -2.96 -13.11 -9.96
CA GLY A 57 -2.66 -12.12 -10.99
C GLY A 57 -2.21 -10.76 -10.46
N MET A 58 -1.88 -10.63 -9.17
CA MET A 58 -1.23 -9.42 -8.67
C MET A 58 0.08 -9.18 -9.41
N LYS A 59 0.27 -7.96 -9.91
CA LYS A 59 1.47 -7.58 -10.66
C LYS A 59 2.71 -7.60 -9.77
N TYR A 60 3.80 -8.14 -10.30
CA TYR A 60 5.11 -8.12 -9.66
C TYR A 60 6.21 -8.06 -10.72
N TYR A 61 7.39 -7.64 -10.29
CA TYR A 61 8.57 -7.55 -11.13
C TYR A 61 9.67 -8.43 -10.54
N MET A 62 10.30 -9.25 -11.38
CA MET A 62 11.46 -10.05 -10.99
C MET A 62 12.74 -9.26 -11.24
N VAL A 63 13.53 -9.05 -10.21
CA VAL A 63 14.87 -8.46 -10.29
C VAL A 63 15.87 -9.50 -9.80
N GLY A 64 16.46 -10.22 -10.76
CA GLY A 64 17.26 -11.41 -10.50
C GLY A 64 16.42 -12.52 -9.87
N SER A 65 16.81 -12.96 -8.67
CA SER A 65 16.09 -13.96 -7.88
C SER A 65 15.07 -13.37 -6.89
N THR A 66 14.86 -12.04 -6.90
CA THR A 66 14.04 -11.37 -5.90
C THR A 66 12.82 -10.68 -6.51
N TYR A 67 11.72 -10.70 -5.77
CA TYR A 67 10.48 -10.02 -6.14
C TYR A 67 10.51 -8.53 -5.77
N ARG A 68 9.92 -7.71 -6.63
CA ARG A 68 9.62 -6.29 -6.38
C ARG A 68 8.15 -6.02 -6.69
N PHE A 69 7.47 -5.37 -5.75
CA PHE A 69 6.05 -5.05 -5.83
C PHE A 69 5.88 -3.54 -5.84
N LYS A 70 5.28 -3.00 -6.87
CA LYS A 70 5.02 -1.56 -6.93
C LYS A 70 3.86 -1.23 -6.00
N LYS A 71 4.03 -0.27 -5.10
CA LYS A 71 3.01 0.01 -4.07
C LYS A 71 1.65 0.34 -4.68
N SER A 72 1.60 1.21 -5.69
CA SER A 72 0.32 1.56 -6.32
C SER A 72 -0.38 0.37 -6.98
N ASP A 73 0.38 -0.58 -7.53
CA ASP A 73 -0.20 -1.76 -8.19
C ASP A 73 -0.78 -2.72 -7.14
N VAL A 74 -0.15 -2.80 -5.96
CA VAL A 74 -0.66 -3.55 -4.81
C VAL A 74 -1.93 -2.88 -4.27
N ASP A 75 -1.91 -1.57 -4.08
CA ASP A 75 -3.06 -0.81 -3.57
C ASP A 75 -4.25 -0.93 -4.53
N GLU A 76 -4.03 -0.76 -5.84
CA GLU A 76 -5.06 -0.95 -6.89
C GLU A 76 -5.64 -2.37 -6.87
N PHE A 77 -4.78 -3.39 -6.73
CA PHE A 77 -5.23 -4.79 -6.66
C PHE A 77 -6.13 -5.02 -5.44
N MET A 78 -5.73 -4.52 -4.27
CA MET A 78 -6.52 -4.65 -3.04
C MET A 78 -7.85 -3.89 -3.12
N GLU A 79 -7.87 -2.71 -3.75
CA GLU A 79 -9.09 -1.95 -4.00
C GLU A 79 -10.04 -2.70 -4.93
N GLN A 80 -9.54 -3.23 -6.04
CA GLN A 80 -10.34 -4.07 -6.95
C GLN A 80 -10.90 -5.29 -6.23
N LEU A 81 -10.08 -5.96 -5.41
CA LEU A 81 -10.47 -7.13 -4.65
C LEU A 81 -11.61 -6.81 -3.67
N THR A 82 -11.43 -5.76 -2.87
CA THR A 82 -12.40 -5.32 -1.85
C THR A 82 -13.70 -4.78 -2.45
N ALA A 83 -13.66 -4.17 -3.63
CA ALA A 83 -14.85 -3.70 -4.34
C ALA A 83 -15.82 -4.84 -4.73
N HIS A 84 -15.31 -6.07 -4.88
CA HIS A 84 -16.12 -7.26 -5.19
C HIS A 84 -16.52 -8.05 -3.94
N MET A 85 -16.12 -7.60 -2.75
CA MET A 85 -16.48 -8.22 -1.49
C MET A 85 -17.72 -7.59 -0.86
N ASN A 86 -18.48 -8.43 -0.18
CA ASN A 86 -19.67 -8.16 0.58
C ASN A 86 -19.66 -9.06 1.83
N ILE A 87 -20.67 -8.90 2.69
CA ILE A 87 -20.75 -9.60 3.98
C ILE A 87 -20.77 -11.13 3.81
N GLN A 88 -21.18 -11.65 2.65
CA GLN A 88 -21.30 -13.08 2.36
C GLN A 88 -20.06 -13.70 1.67
N ASN A 89 -19.15 -12.91 1.11
CA ASN A 89 -17.94 -13.39 0.41
C ASN A 89 -16.66 -12.70 0.90
N ASN A 90 -16.57 -12.45 2.21
CA ASN A 90 -15.46 -11.71 2.85
C ASN A 90 -14.24 -12.59 3.22
N ASP A 91 -14.19 -13.86 2.81
CA ASP A 91 -13.05 -14.74 3.05
C ASP A 91 -12.25 -14.95 1.77
N PHE A 92 -11.05 -14.35 1.71
CA PHE A 92 -10.15 -14.43 0.56
C PHE A 92 -9.75 -15.85 0.17
N LYS A 93 -9.80 -16.83 1.08
CA LYS A 93 -9.50 -18.23 0.74
C LYS A 93 -10.65 -18.93 0.02
N GLN A 94 -11.87 -18.46 0.21
CA GLN A 94 -13.07 -19.09 -0.34
C GLN A 94 -13.52 -18.43 -1.65
N VAL A 95 -12.92 -17.29 -1.99
CA VAL A 95 -13.28 -16.48 -3.14
C VAL A 95 -12.34 -16.79 -4.31
N ASN A 96 -12.90 -17.06 -5.48
CA ASN A 96 -12.13 -17.19 -6.71
C ASN A 96 -11.77 -15.80 -7.25
N ILE A 97 -10.62 -15.29 -6.82
CA ILE A 97 -10.15 -13.93 -7.11
C ILE A 97 -9.96 -13.71 -8.61
N LYS A 98 -9.40 -14.69 -9.35
CA LYS A 98 -9.27 -14.61 -10.81
C LYS A 98 -10.61 -14.35 -11.49
N LYS A 99 -11.63 -15.12 -11.12
CA LYS A 99 -12.96 -15.01 -11.70
C LYS A 99 -13.61 -13.66 -11.37
N LEU A 100 -13.33 -13.06 -10.21
CA LEU A 100 -13.83 -11.73 -9.87
C LEU A 100 -13.18 -10.62 -10.69
N LEU A 101 -11.87 -10.74 -10.94
CA LEU A 101 -11.12 -9.73 -11.69
C LEU A 101 -11.35 -9.82 -13.21
N GLU A 102 -11.75 -10.99 -13.72
CA GLU A 102 -12.09 -11.21 -15.13
C GLU A 102 -13.44 -10.59 -15.55
N VAL A 103 -14.37 -10.33 -14.63
CA VAL A 103 -15.73 -9.83 -14.93
C VAL A 103 -15.73 -8.38 -15.45
N LYS A 104 -14.58 -7.71 -15.48
CA LYS A 104 -14.42 -6.31 -15.89
C LYS A 104 -13.91 -6.08 -17.33
N GLN A 105 -13.77 -7.13 -18.14
CA GLN A 105 -13.40 -7.01 -19.57
C GLN A 105 -14.61 -6.92 -20.49
#